data_AF-H1Z3D0-F1
#
_entry.id   AF-H1Z3D0-F1
#
_cell.length_a   1.000
_cell.length_b   1.000
_cell.length_c   1.000
_cell.angle_alpha   90.00
_cell.angle_beta   90.00
_cell.angle_gamma   90.00
#
_symmetry.space_group_name_H-M   'P 1'
#
loop_
_entity.id
_entity.type
_entity.pdbx_description
1 polymer ?
#
loop_
_entity_poly.entity_id
_entity_poly.type
_entity_poly.pdbx_seq_one_letter_code
_entity_poly.pdbx_strand_id
1 'polypeptide(L)'
;MRKTEEQLIKELAERDKELNFLYSISDIVDSHGKNINEIAGGIIKRLPGALQYPDIACAEINIKGEKIRTEPFRETEWQMSDQLKFEGRRVGEISVYYMEEKPGFDESPFLKEEEKLLKTLSERISKIIERIWSEEALVEKTKEIIKLSTPVTQIWNDILILPLIGTLDSERTLQMMEELLIKIRETGARFIIMDATGVGTIDSAVAANILKTSQAVKMLGSHMIFTGIKPEVAMTMVHLGIDLGDIITRATLQEGVEYALDEKGLAIVKKSMIIQRQ
;
A
#
# COMPACT_ATOMS: atom_id res chain seq x y z
N MET A 1 37.51 1.94 -46.44
CA MET A 1 36.22 2.06 -47.18
C MET A 1 35.46 3.23 -46.58
N ARG A 2 35.17 4.29 -47.36
CA ARG A 2 34.32 5.40 -46.90
C ARG A 2 32.86 4.92 -47.02
N LYS A 3 32.09 5.00 -45.93
CA LYS A 3 30.62 4.85 -46.00
C LYS A 3 30.08 5.94 -46.92
N THR A 4 29.13 5.61 -47.78
CA THR A 4 28.47 6.57 -48.68
C THR A 4 27.65 7.56 -47.86
N GLU A 5 27.46 8.80 -48.33
CA GLU A 5 26.70 9.84 -47.63
C GLU A 5 25.28 9.39 -47.24
N GLU A 6 24.63 8.63 -48.11
CA GLU A 6 23.32 7.99 -47.84
C GLU A 6 23.33 6.99 -46.69
N GLN A 7 24.43 6.24 -46.51
CA GLN A 7 24.58 5.31 -45.38
C GLN A 7 24.74 6.07 -44.06
N LEU A 8 25.45 7.20 -44.06
CA LEU A 8 25.61 8.03 -42.86
C LEU A 8 24.29 8.69 -42.43
N ILE A 9 23.51 9.22 -43.39
CA ILE A 9 22.21 9.84 -43.12
C ILE A 9 21.23 8.81 -42.53
N LYS A 10 21.22 7.59 -43.07
CA LYS A 10 20.38 6.50 -42.53
C LYS A 10 20.78 6.12 -41.10
N GLU A 11 22.08 5.96 -40.84
CA GLU A 11 22.61 5.60 -39.52
C GLU A 11 22.35 6.68 -38.45
N LEU A 12 22.43 7.96 -38.83
CA LEU A 12 22.05 9.08 -37.97
C LEU A 12 20.55 9.09 -37.65
N ALA A 13 19.69 8.89 -38.66
CA ALA A 13 18.24 8.88 -38.48
C ALA A 13 17.76 7.74 -37.56
N GLU A 14 18.34 6.55 -37.69
CA GLU A 14 18.06 5.42 -36.79
C GLU A 14 18.50 5.70 -35.35
N ARG A 15 19.65 6.37 -35.17
CA ARG A 15 20.17 6.71 -33.84
C ARG A 15 19.38 7.81 -33.14
N ASP A 16 18.86 8.78 -33.90
CA ASP A 16 17.95 9.80 -33.39
C ASP A 16 16.61 9.20 -32.93
N LYS A 17 16.06 8.22 -33.66
CA LYS A 17 14.84 7.49 -33.24
C LYS A 17 15.06 6.76 -31.92
N GLU A 18 16.16 6.01 -31.80
CA GLU A 18 16.53 5.26 -30.60
C GLU A 18 16.62 6.18 -29.37
N LEU A 19 17.37 7.29 -29.50
CA LEU A 19 17.59 8.23 -28.41
C LEU A 19 16.28 8.91 -27.97
N ASN A 20 15.48 9.42 -28.91
CA ASN A 20 14.20 10.06 -28.60
C ASN A 20 13.26 9.12 -27.84
N PHE A 21 13.22 7.86 -28.24
CA PHE A 21 12.42 6.86 -27.55
C PHE A 21 12.95 6.57 -26.14
N LEU A 22 14.27 6.39 -25.98
CA LEU A 22 14.89 6.17 -24.66
C LEU A 22 14.69 7.35 -23.69
N TYR A 23 14.72 8.59 -24.18
CA TYR A 23 14.43 9.78 -23.37
C TYR A 23 12.95 9.83 -22.96
N SER A 24 12.04 9.43 -23.85
CA SER A 24 10.61 9.44 -23.55
C SER A 24 10.21 8.51 -22.39
N ILE A 25 11.04 7.51 -22.09
CA ILE A 25 10.83 6.62 -20.94
C ILE A 25 10.92 7.40 -19.63
N SER A 26 11.87 8.34 -19.52
CA SER A 26 12.01 9.18 -18.32
C SER A 26 10.73 9.98 -18.08
N ASP A 27 10.19 10.60 -19.14
CA ASP A 27 8.94 11.36 -19.05
C ASP A 27 7.74 10.47 -18.68
N ILE A 28 7.70 9.24 -19.18
CA ILE A 28 6.64 8.27 -18.85
C ILE A 28 6.72 7.88 -17.37
N VAL A 29 7.93 7.62 -16.86
CA VAL A 29 8.13 7.28 -15.45
C VAL A 29 7.73 8.45 -14.54
N ASP A 30 8.08 9.68 -14.92
CA ASP A 30 7.76 10.86 -14.14
C ASP A 30 6.25 11.19 -14.15
N SER A 31 5.55 10.89 -15.24
CA SER A 31 4.12 11.17 -15.40
C SER A 31 3.17 10.15 -14.76
N HIS A 32 3.57 8.89 -14.61
CA HIS A 32 2.70 7.81 -14.11
C HIS A 32 3.03 7.34 -12.67
N GLY A 33 3.99 7.99 -12.01
CA GLY A 33 4.31 7.77 -10.59
C GLY A 33 4.79 6.35 -10.30
N LYS A 34 4.02 5.58 -9.51
CA LYS A 34 4.36 4.20 -9.08
C LYS A 34 3.52 3.10 -9.75
N ASN A 35 2.63 3.43 -10.68
CA ASN A 35 1.80 2.41 -11.31
C ASN A 35 2.58 1.69 -12.44
N ILE A 36 3.06 0.48 -12.14
CA ILE A 36 3.87 -0.32 -13.07
C ILE A 36 3.13 -0.58 -14.39
N ASN A 37 1.83 -0.86 -14.34
CA ASN A 37 1.06 -1.18 -15.54
C ASN A 37 0.89 0.05 -16.44
N GLU A 38 0.67 1.23 -15.86
CA GLU A 38 0.60 2.48 -16.62
C GLU A 38 1.95 2.85 -17.25
N ILE A 39 3.05 2.69 -16.49
CA ILE A 39 4.40 2.93 -17.01
C ILE A 39 4.72 1.94 -18.15
N ALA A 40 4.49 0.65 -17.93
CA ALA A 40 4.70 -0.41 -18.92
C ALA A 40 3.85 -0.17 -20.18
N GLY A 41 2.57 0.17 -20.00
CA GLY A 41 1.64 0.53 -21.06
C GLY A 41 2.09 1.75 -21.86
N GLY A 42 2.58 2.79 -21.18
CA GLY A 42 3.14 3.99 -21.81
C GLY A 42 4.38 3.68 -22.66
N ILE A 43 5.25 2.80 -22.17
CA ILE A 43 6.49 2.40 -22.87
C ILE A 43 6.15 1.56 -24.12
N ILE A 44 5.33 0.51 -24.00
CA ILE A 44 5.03 -0.35 -25.15
C ILE A 44 4.27 0.38 -26.25
N LYS A 45 3.45 1.39 -25.92
CA LYS A 45 2.71 2.20 -26.91
C LYS A 45 3.64 2.98 -27.85
N ARG A 46 4.84 3.31 -27.39
CA ARG A 46 5.83 4.08 -28.19
C ARG A 46 6.86 3.18 -28.86
N LEU A 47 6.98 1.92 -28.42
CA LEU A 47 7.96 0.98 -28.93
C LEU A 47 7.85 0.72 -30.44
N PRO A 48 6.66 0.53 -31.05
CA PRO A 48 6.53 0.41 -32.51
C PRO A 48 7.20 1.55 -33.28
N GLY A 49 7.11 2.79 -32.80
CA GLY A 49 7.70 3.98 -33.43
C GLY A 49 9.23 3.97 -33.50
N ALA A 50 9.89 3.16 -32.67
CA ALA A 50 11.34 3.04 -32.60
C ALA A 50 11.90 1.92 -33.50
N LEU A 51 11.03 1.18 -34.20
CA LEU A 51 11.41 0.07 -35.06
C LEU A 51 11.51 0.50 -36.53
N GLN A 52 12.08 -0.37 -37.36
CA GLN A 52 12.26 -0.17 -38.79
C GLN A 52 10.93 -0.04 -39.52
N TYR A 53 9.92 -0.81 -39.09
CA TYR A 53 8.58 -0.81 -39.69
C TYR A 53 7.48 -0.50 -38.65
N PRO A 54 7.32 0.77 -38.23
CA PRO A 54 6.36 1.14 -37.19
C PRO A 54 4.90 0.82 -37.51
N ASP A 55 4.49 1.01 -38.77
CA ASP A 55 3.08 0.89 -39.19
C ASP A 55 2.53 -0.54 -39.06
N ILE A 56 3.43 -1.52 -39.08
CA ILE A 56 3.09 -2.93 -38.96
C ILE A 56 3.61 -3.54 -37.66
N ALA A 57 4.17 -2.75 -36.75
CA ALA A 57 4.70 -3.25 -35.50
C ALA A 57 3.66 -3.16 -34.37
N CYS A 58 3.59 -4.21 -33.56
CA CYS A 58 2.81 -4.21 -32.31
C CYS A 58 3.63 -4.84 -31.18
N ALA A 59 3.31 -4.47 -29.94
CA ALA A 59 4.04 -4.92 -28.76
C ALA A 59 3.11 -5.48 -27.68
N GLU A 60 3.61 -6.47 -26.96
CA GLU A 60 3.03 -7.02 -25.73
C GLU A 60 4.05 -6.91 -24.60
N ILE A 61 3.59 -6.57 -23.41
CA ILE A 61 4.36 -6.78 -22.18
C ILE A 61 3.52 -7.59 -21.20
N ASN A 62 4.15 -8.60 -20.62
CA ASN A 62 3.56 -9.44 -19.59
C ASN A 62 4.34 -9.25 -18.31
N ILE A 63 3.67 -8.83 -17.24
CA ILE A 63 4.26 -8.70 -15.89
C ILE A 63 3.38 -9.50 -14.93
N LYS A 64 3.95 -10.55 -14.31
CA LYS A 64 3.22 -11.45 -13.37
C LYS A 64 1.90 -12.03 -13.91
N GLY A 65 1.77 -12.21 -15.23
CA GLY A 65 0.57 -12.74 -15.87
C GLY A 65 -0.40 -11.67 -16.38
N GLU A 66 -0.19 -10.40 -16.03
CA GLU A 66 -0.95 -9.29 -16.60
C GLU A 66 -0.35 -8.87 -17.93
N LYS A 67 -1.15 -9.04 -19.00
CA LYS A 67 -0.75 -8.73 -20.37
C LYS A 67 -1.29 -7.36 -20.78
N ILE A 68 -0.39 -6.50 -21.24
CA ILE A 68 -0.70 -5.20 -21.82
C ILE A 68 -0.26 -5.22 -23.27
N ARG A 69 -1.12 -4.79 -24.18
CA ARG A 69 -0.92 -4.86 -25.64
C ARG A 69 -1.13 -3.49 -26.28
N THR A 70 -0.41 -3.23 -27.35
CA THR A 70 -0.70 -2.10 -28.26
C THR A 70 -1.88 -2.44 -29.15
N GLU A 71 -2.57 -1.44 -29.71
CA GLU A 71 -3.58 -1.64 -30.75
C GLU A 71 -3.18 -0.94 -32.05
N PRO A 72 -3.35 -1.58 -33.23
CA PRO A 72 -3.79 -2.97 -33.43
C PRO A 72 -2.74 -4.01 -32.95
N PHE A 73 -3.17 -5.26 -32.77
CA PHE A 73 -2.32 -6.36 -32.27
C PHE A 73 -2.52 -7.64 -33.05
N ARG A 74 -1.42 -8.31 -33.44
CA ARG A 74 -1.44 -9.65 -34.02
C ARG A 74 -0.15 -10.39 -33.67
N GLU A 75 -0.29 -11.56 -33.06
CA GLU A 75 0.84 -12.48 -32.86
C GLU A 75 1.22 -13.12 -34.19
N THR A 76 2.51 -13.12 -34.50
CA THR A 76 3.10 -13.70 -35.70
C THR A 76 4.39 -14.41 -35.33
N GLU A 77 4.91 -15.20 -36.27
CA GLU A 77 6.25 -15.81 -36.14
C GLU A 77 7.39 -14.78 -36.22
N TRP A 78 7.11 -13.58 -36.75
CA TRP A 78 8.04 -12.47 -36.88
C TRP A 78 8.09 -11.68 -35.57
N GLN A 79 8.66 -12.30 -34.55
CA GLN A 79 8.73 -11.73 -33.20
C GLN A 79 10.15 -11.73 -32.62
N MET A 80 10.38 -10.77 -31.73
CA MET A 80 11.49 -10.79 -30.80
C MET A 80 10.97 -10.54 -29.38
N SER A 81 11.58 -11.18 -28.39
CA SER A 81 11.22 -10.99 -26.99
C SER A 81 12.45 -10.93 -26.10
N ASP A 82 12.30 -10.27 -24.95
CA ASP A 82 13.30 -10.30 -23.90
C ASP A 82 12.67 -10.36 -22.50
N GLN A 83 13.40 -10.93 -21.55
CA GLN A 83 12.87 -11.27 -20.23
C GLN A 83 12.94 -10.08 -19.27
N LEU A 84 11.86 -9.86 -18.52
CA LEU A 84 11.85 -8.96 -17.38
C LEU A 84 12.25 -9.71 -16.11
N LYS A 85 13.15 -9.12 -15.33
CA LYS A 85 13.72 -9.78 -14.13
C LYS A 85 13.54 -8.92 -12.89
N PHE A 86 13.36 -9.60 -11.76
CA PHE A 86 13.38 -9.02 -10.41
C PHE A 86 14.15 -9.95 -9.48
N GLU A 87 15.15 -9.44 -8.77
CA GLU A 87 16.07 -10.24 -7.94
C GLU A 87 16.66 -11.45 -8.69
N GLY A 88 16.99 -11.25 -9.98
CA GLY A 88 17.52 -12.30 -10.86
C GLY A 88 16.50 -13.35 -11.33
N ARG A 89 15.24 -13.30 -10.88
CA ARG A 89 14.16 -14.21 -11.31
C ARG A 89 13.34 -13.58 -12.43
N ARG A 90 12.91 -14.40 -13.40
CA ARG A 90 11.99 -13.96 -14.46
C ARG A 90 10.63 -13.63 -13.84
N VAL A 91 10.16 -12.42 -14.07
CA VAL A 91 8.84 -11.93 -13.61
C VAL A 91 7.91 -11.55 -14.75
N GLY A 92 8.45 -11.53 -15.97
CA GLY A 92 7.71 -11.10 -17.15
C GLY A 92 8.51 -11.25 -18.43
N GLU A 93 7.95 -10.70 -19.50
CA GLU A 93 8.52 -10.67 -20.83
C GLU A 93 7.97 -9.46 -21.60
N ILE A 94 8.82 -8.85 -22.40
CA ILE A 94 8.42 -7.86 -23.40
C ILE A 94 8.62 -8.49 -24.77
N SER A 95 7.61 -8.38 -25.63
CA SER A 95 7.58 -8.98 -26.96
C SER A 95 7.14 -7.94 -27.99
N VAL A 96 7.74 -8.03 -29.17
CA VAL A 96 7.44 -7.20 -30.34
C VAL A 96 7.17 -8.12 -31.51
N TYR A 97 6.18 -7.76 -32.33
CA TYR A 97 5.74 -8.49 -33.50
C TYR A 97 5.66 -7.55 -34.70
N TYR A 98 6.04 -8.03 -35.88
CA TYR A 98 5.57 -7.46 -37.13
C TYR A 98 4.29 -8.18 -37.57
N MET A 99 3.26 -7.45 -38.02
CA MET A 99 1.95 -8.00 -38.36
C MET A 99 1.87 -8.52 -39.81
N GLU A 100 2.88 -8.21 -40.62
CA GLU A 100 3.01 -8.57 -42.04
C GLU A 100 4.36 -9.20 -42.33
N GLU A 101 4.42 -10.06 -43.35
CA GLU A 101 5.64 -10.74 -43.77
C GLU A 101 6.66 -9.73 -44.30
N LYS A 102 7.88 -9.76 -43.76
CA LYS A 102 9.00 -8.98 -44.27
C LYS A 102 10.18 -9.90 -44.57
N PRO A 103 10.82 -9.76 -45.74
CA PRO A 103 12.04 -10.50 -46.02
C PRO A 103 13.11 -10.07 -45.01
N GLY A 104 13.54 -11.00 -44.16
CA GLY A 104 14.60 -10.76 -43.20
C GLY A 104 15.93 -10.45 -43.89
N PHE A 105 16.84 -9.79 -43.18
CA PHE A 105 18.25 -9.82 -43.54
C PHE A 105 18.84 -11.09 -42.90
N ASP A 106 19.33 -12.01 -43.74
CA ASP A 106 19.98 -13.27 -43.38
C ASP A 106 19.13 -14.31 -42.61
N GLU A 107 18.58 -14.03 -41.41
CA GLU A 107 17.84 -15.01 -40.55
C GLU A 107 16.74 -14.41 -39.64
N SER A 108 16.59 -13.09 -39.55
CA SER A 108 15.60 -12.41 -38.68
C SER A 108 15.01 -11.17 -39.38
N PRO A 109 13.72 -10.84 -39.17
CA PRO A 109 13.13 -9.60 -39.67
C PRO A 109 13.57 -8.36 -38.85
N PHE A 110 14.26 -8.56 -37.72
CA PHE A 110 14.75 -7.49 -36.85
C PHE A 110 16.24 -7.21 -37.04
N LEU A 111 16.63 -5.95 -36.90
CA LEU A 111 18.02 -5.50 -36.91
C LEU A 111 18.69 -5.75 -35.54
N LYS A 112 20.02 -5.89 -35.53
CA LYS A 112 20.79 -6.05 -34.27
C LYS A 112 20.60 -4.87 -33.33
N GLU A 113 20.39 -3.67 -33.88
CA GLU A 113 20.11 -2.46 -33.14
C GLU A 113 18.74 -2.53 -32.43
N GLU A 114 17.74 -3.14 -33.06
CA GLU A 114 16.40 -3.32 -32.49
C GLU A 114 16.41 -4.36 -31.37
N GLU A 115 17.14 -5.47 -31.55
CA GLU A 115 17.37 -6.46 -30.49
C GLU A 115 18.05 -5.81 -29.27
N LYS A 116 19.06 -4.96 -29.54
CA LYS A 116 19.76 -4.22 -28.49
C LYS A 116 18.86 -3.18 -27.80
N LEU A 117 17.97 -2.53 -28.55
CA LEU A 117 16.98 -1.61 -28.02
C LEU A 117 16.03 -2.36 -27.07
N LEU A 118 15.46 -3.49 -27.50
CA LEU A 118 14.55 -4.29 -26.69
C LEU A 118 15.21 -4.77 -25.40
N LYS A 119 16.48 -5.19 -25.48
CA LYS A 119 17.28 -5.55 -24.30
C LYS A 119 17.52 -4.38 -23.36
N THR A 120 17.81 -3.20 -23.90
CA THR A 120 17.99 -2.00 -23.07
C THR A 120 16.69 -1.61 -22.37
N LEU A 121 15.55 -1.80 -23.05
CA LEU A 121 14.23 -1.59 -22.47
C LEU A 121 13.92 -2.59 -21.36
N SER A 122 14.14 -3.88 -21.61
CA SER A 122 13.87 -4.93 -20.62
C SER A 122 14.65 -4.66 -19.33
N GLU A 123 15.92 -4.25 -19.44
CA GLU A 123 16.78 -3.89 -18.30
C GLU A 123 16.26 -2.64 -17.57
N ARG A 124 15.83 -1.60 -18.30
CA ARG A 124 15.26 -0.38 -17.71
C ARG A 124 13.94 -0.65 -16.99
N ILE A 125 13.02 -1.36 -17.62
CA ILE A 125 11.74 -1.74 -17.03
C ILE A 125 11.98 -2.62 -15.80
N SER A 126 12.90 -3.59 -15.88
CA SER A 126 13.29 -4.42 -14.74
C SER A 126 13.75 -3.58 -13.54
N LYS A 127 14.58 -2.55 -13.77
CA LYS A 127 15.02 -1.62 -12.71
C LYS A 127 13.87 -0.80 -12.12
N ILE A 128 12.92 -0.37 -12.94
CA ILE A 128 11.73 0.37 -12.48
C ILE A 128 10.86 -0.53 -11.60
N ILE A 129 10.61 -1.76 -12.06
CA ILE A 129 9.90 -2.80 -11.31
C ILE A 129 10.60 -3.05 -9.97
N GLU A 130 11.92 -3.22 -9.99
CA GLU A 130 12.72 -3.46 -8.79
C GLU A 130 12.61 -2.31 -7.78
N ARG A 131 12.71 -1.06 -8.25
CA ARG A 131 12.54 0.13 -7.41
C ARG A 131 11.15 0.15 -6.77
N ILE A 132 10.08 0.01 -7.56
CA ILE A 132 8.70 0.12 -7.07
C ILE A 132 8.38 -1.00 -6.08
N TRP A 133 8.68 -2.27 -6.41
CA TRP A 133 8.40 -3.38 -5.50
C TRP A 133 9.27 -3.35 -4.23
N SER A 134 10.51 -2.86 -4.31
CA SER A 134 11.34 -2.68 -3.11
C SER A 134 10.80 -1.59 -2.20
N GLU A 135 10.32 -0.47 -2.76
CA GLU A 135 9.67 0.58 -1.98
C GLU A 135 8.35 0.10 -1.36
N GLU A 136 7.53 -0.66 -2.09
CA GLU A 136 6.31 -1.26 -1.55
C GLU A 136 6.61 -2.24 -0.41
N ALA A 137 7.64 -3.09 -0.56
CA ALA A 137 8.07 -4.01 0.49
C ALA A 137 8.58 -3.28 1.75
N LEU A 138 9.23 -2.12 1.59
CA LEU A 138 9.63 -1.27 2.72
C LEU A 138 8.41 -0.67 3.42
N VAL A 139 7.44 -0.14 2.67
CA VAL A 139 6.19 0.39 3.23
C VAL A 139 5.42 -0.69 3.99
N GLU A 140 5.33 -1.90 3.46
CA GLU A 140 4.64 -3.01 4.12
C GLU A 140 5.35 -3.44 5.42
N LYS A 141 6.69 -3.45 5.43
CA LYS A 141 7.47 -3.67 6.66
C LYS A 141 7.25 -2.58 7.71
N THR A 142 7.11 -1.31 7.31
CA THR A 142 6.78 -0.23 8.25
C THR A 142 5.35 -0.39 8.80
N LYS A 143 4.40 -0.86 7.98
CA LYS A 143 3.03 -1.17 8.45
C LYS A 143 2.98 -2.34 9.44
N GLU A 144 3.85 -3.35 9.31
CA GLU A 144 3.95 -4.43 10.29
C GLU A 144 4.43 -3.94 11.67
N ILE A 145 5.35 -2.97 11.71
CA ILE A 145 5.78 -2.32 12.97
C ILE A 145 4.60 -1.58 13.63
N ILE A 146 3.72 -0.97 12.84
CA ILE A 146 2.52 -0.27 13.33
C ILE A 146 1.48 -1.27 13.89
N LYS A 147 1.23 -2.39 13.19
CA LYS A 147 0.27 -3.43 13.64
C LYS A 147 0.64 -4.08 14.98
N LEU A 148 1.91 -4.11 15.35
CA LEU A 148 2.41 -4.82 16.53
C LEU A 148 2.41 -4.00 17.82
N SER A 149 1.99 -2.73 17.80
CA SER A 149 2.20 -1.81 18.93
C SER A 149 0.91 -1.49 19.70
N THR A 150 0.12 -2.54 19.99
CA THR A 150 -1.17 -2.64 20.71
C THR A 150 -2.43 -2.12 19.98
N PRO A 151 -3.03 -2.96 19.13
CA PRO A 151 -4.32 -2.72 18.48
C PRO A 151 -5.51 -3.07 19.39
N VAL A 152 -6.68 -2.55 19.01
CA VAL A 152 -7.97 -2.78 19.68
C VAL A 152 -8.20 -4.28 19.87
N THR A 153 -8.29 -4.73 21.11
CA THR A 153 -8.40 -6.15 21.45
C THR A 153 -9.79 -6.48 21.96
N GLN A 154 -10.37 -7.60 21.53
CA GLN A 154 -11.62 -8.09 22.09
C GLN A 154 -11.32 -8.99 23.29
N ILE A 155 -11.85 -8.63 24.47
CA ILE A 155 -11.64 -9.39 25.70
C ILE A 155 -12.88 -10.17 26.13
N TRP A 156 -14.05 -9.81 25.61
CA TRP A 156 -15.31 -10.50 25.86
C TRP A 156 -16.27 -10.29 24.68
N ASN A 157 -17.38 -11.01 24.67
CA ASN A 157 -18.47 -10.71 23.74
C ASN A 157 -18.99 -9.29 24.02
N ASP A 158 -18.98 -8.45 22.99
CA ASP A 158 -19.37 -7.04 23.00
C ASP A 158 -18.47 -6.08 23.83
N ILE A 159 -17.26 -6.51 24.24
CA ILE A 159 -16.32 -5.69 25.02
C ILE A 159 -14.95 -5.63 24.34
N LEU A 160 -14.51 -4.42 24.00
CA LEU A 160 -13.20 -4.13 23.43
C LEU A 160 -12.32 -3.38 24.44
N ILE A 161 -11.00 -3.56 24.34
CA ILE A 161 -10.00 -2.81 25.07
C ILE A 161 -9.06 -2.10 24.09
N LEU A 162 -8.75 -0.83 24.38
CA LEU A 162 -7.83 0.02 23.64
C LEU A 162 -6.80 0.62 24.63
N PRO A 163 -5.59 0.08 24.72
CA PRO A 163 -4.54 0.65 25.57
C PRO A 163 -3.88 1.87 24.89
N LEU A 164 -3.66 2.93 25.68
CA LEU A 164 -2.92 4.12 25.28
C LEU A 164 -1.47 4.00 25.81
N ILE A 165 -0.54 3.53 24.97
CA ILE A 165 0.87 3.31 25.37
C ILE A 165 1.82 4.24 24.59
N GLY A 166 2.64 4.97 25.33
CA GLY A 166 3.79 5.72 24.80
C GLY A 166 3.50 7.20 24.51
N THR A 167 4.34 7.83 23.70
CA THR A 167 4.11 9.18 23.17
C THR A 167 2.99 9.08 22.13
N LEU A 168 1.81 9.60 22.47
CA LEU A 168 0.67 9.66 21.56
C LEU A 168 0.97 10.74 20.51
N ASP A 169 1.50 10.34 19.35
CA ASP A 169 1.55 11.22 18.20
C ASP A 169 0.18 11.27 17.49
N SER A 170 -0.05 12.37 16.76
CA SER A 170 -1.34 12.64 16.11
C SER A 170 -1.69 11.61 15.02
N GLU A 171 -0.69 11.03 14.35
CA GLU A 171 -0.91 10.07 13.25
C GLU A 171 -1.35 8.71 13.79
N ARG A 172 -0.64 8.19 14.81
CA ARG A 172 -0.98 6.95 15.49
C ARG A 172 -2.33 7.01 16.17
N THR A 173 -2.70 8.17 16.75
CA THR A 173 -3.99 8.33 17.41
C THR A 173 -5.17 8.27 16.42
N LEU A 174 -5.02 8.85 15.23
CA LEU A 174 -6.05 8.78 14.19
C LEU A 174 -6.22 7.35 13.67
N GLN A 175 -5.11 6.65 13.43
CA GLN A 175 -5.14 5.24 12.98
C GLN A 175 -5.80 4.33 14.02
N MET A 176 -5.50 4.51 15.31
CA MET A 176 -6.15 3.77 16.40
C MET A 176 -7.66 4.01 16.45
N MET A 177 -8.09 5.27 16.23
CA MET A 177 -9.51 5.61 16.17
C MET A 177 -10.20 4.91 14.99
N GLU A 178 -9.64 4.95 13.79
CA GLU A 178 -10.21 4.28 12.61
C GLU A 178 -10.34 2.76 12.82
N GLU A 179 -9.30 2.12 13.36
CA GLU A 179 -9.33 0.69 13.67
C GLU A 179 -10.41 0.36 14.70
N LEU A 180 -10.54 1.18 15.76
CA LEU A 180 -11.58 1.00 16.77
C LEU A 180 -12.98 1.05 16.17
N LEU A 181 -13.27 2.04 15.34
CA LEU A 181 -14.59 2.20 14.72
C LEU A 181 -14.93 1.02 13.79
N ILE A 182 -13.94 0.52 13.02
CA ILE A 182 -14.10 -0.71 12.21
C ILE A 182 -14.40 -1.90 13.12
N LYS A 183 -13.65 -2.06 14.22
CA LYS A 183 -13.82 -3.20 15.13
C LYS A 183 -15.15 -3.20 15.87
N ILE A 184 -15.64 -2.03 16.27
CA ILE A 184 -16.97 -1.87 16.87
C ILE A 184 -18.04 -2.39 15.90
N ARG A 185 -17.97 -1.99 14.63
CA ARG A 185 -18.91 -2.45 13.60
C ARG A 185 -18.85 -3.96 13.38
N GLU A 186 -17.64 -4.52 13.31
CA GLU A 186 -17.44 -5.97 13.08
C GLU A 186 -17.94 -6.83 14.24
N THR A 187 -17.69 -6.38 15.47
CA THR A 187 -17.95 -7.17 16.69
C THR A 187 -19.29 -6.86 17.34
N GLY A 188 -19.94 -5.76 16.97
CA GLY A 188 -21.12 -5.26 17.67
C GLY A 188 -20.83 -4.78 19.09
N ALA A 189 -19.58 -4.38 19.37
CA ALA A 189 -19.16 -4.04 20.71
C ALA A 189 -19.96 -2.89 21.32
N ARG A 190 -20.54 -3.12 22.50
CA ARG A 190 -21.27 -2.10 23.26
C ARG A 190 -20.41 -1.33 24.23
N PHE A 191 -19.31 -1.94 24.69
CA PHE A 191 -18.41 -1.32 25.66
C PHE A 191 -16.98 -1.29 25.14
N ILE A 192 -16.36 -0.12 25.20
CA ILE A 192 -14.98 0.12 24.80
C ILE A 192 -14.23 0.63 26.03
N ILE A 193 -13.21 -0.09 26.46
CA ILE A 193 -12.37 0.29 27.59
C ILE A 193 -11.08 0.91 27.05
N MET A 194 -10.88 2.21 27.27
CA MET A 194 -9.68 2.93 26.90
C MET A 194 -8.75 3.05 28.12
N ASP A 195 -7.61 2.36 28.11
CA ASP A 195 -6.70 2.30 29.26
C ASP A 195 -5.52 3.27 29.11
N ALA A 196 -5.42 4.24 30.00
CA ALA A 196 -4.36 5.26 30.00
C ALA A 196 -3.24 5.00 31.01
N THR A 197 -3.13 3.78 31.57
CA THR A 197 -2.10 3.44 32.57
C THR A 197 -0.68 3.73 32.06
N GLY A 198 -0.46 3.54 30.76
CA GLY A 198 0.81 3.77 30.05
C GLY A 198 1.08 5.20 29.61
N VAL A 199 0.18 6.14 29.88
CA VAL A 199 0.33 7.56 29.50
C VAL A 199 1.13 8.29 30.58
N GLY A 200 2.19 8.97 30.15
CA GLY A 200 3.06 9.78 31.03
C GLY A 200 2.47 11.16 31.28
N THR A 201 2.25 11.93 30.21
CA THR A 201 1.62 13.26 30.24
C THR A 201 0.63 13.38 29.09
N ILE A 202 -0.50 14.03 29.32
CA ILE A 202 -1.48 14.36 28.28
C ILE A 202 -1.27 15.82 27.85
N ASP A 203 -1.12 16.04 26.55
CA ASP A 203 -1.17 17.38 25.96
C ASP A 203 -2.58 17.69 25.42
N SER A 204 -2.77 18.90 24.89
CA SER A 204 -4.04 19.33 24.32
C SER A 204 -4.45 18.54 23.06
N ALA A 205 -3.49 18.00 22.31
CA ALA A 205 -3.77 17.23 21.10
C ALA A 205 -4.33 15.84 21.42
N VAL A 206 -3.73 15.15 22.39
CA VAL A 206 -4.17 13.86 22.92
C VAL A 206 -5.56 13.98 23.53
N ALA A 207 -5.76 14.99 24.37
CA ALA A 207 -7.04 15.35 24.95
C ALA A 207 -8.16 15.50 23.90
N ALA A 208 -7.90 16.29 22.86
CA ALA A 208 -8.87 16.52 21.79
C ALA A 208 -9.20 15.22 21.04
N ASN A 209 -8.21 14.35 20.82
CA ASN A 209 -8.43 13.08 20.15
C ASN A 209 -9.22 12.07 21.00
N ILE A 210 -9.01 12.05 22.32
CA ILE A 210 -9.84 11.23 23.24
C ILE A 210 -11.31 11.64 23.13
N LEU A 211 -11.61 12.94 23.13
CA LEU A 211 -12.97 13.44 23.00
C LEU A 211 -13.60 13.08 21.65
N LYS A 212 -12.87 13.29 20.55
CA LYS A 212 -13.34 12.92 19.21
C LYS A 212 -13.63 11.42 19.11
N THR A 213 -12.74 10.60 19.67
CA THR A 213 -12.91 9.14 19.70
C THR A 213 -14.16 8.77 20.49
N SER A 214 -14.35 9.34 21.68
CA SER A 214 -15.56 9.11 22.50
C SER A 214 -16.85 9.49 21.77
N GLN A 215 -16.87 10.65 21.11
CA GLN A 215 -18.01 11.09 20.31
C GLN A 215 -18.30 10.13 19.15
N ALA A 216 -17.27 9.72 18.40
CA ALA A 216 -17.42 8.77 17.31
C ALA A 216 -17.95 7.41 17.78
N VAL A 217 -17.44 6.91 18.92
CA VAL A 217 -17.93 5.66 19.55
C VAL A 217 -19.39 5.79 19.96
N LYS A 218 -19.79 6.94 20.55
CA LYS A 218 -21.19 7.22 20.90
C LYS A 218 -22.10 7.26 19.66
N MET A 219 -21.64 7.82 18.55
CA MET A 219 -22.38 7.81 17.28
C MET A 219 -22.62 6.40 16.73
N LEU A 220 -21.74 5.44 17.05
CA LEU A 220 -21.92 4.03 16.70
C LEU A 220 -22.81 3.26 17.70
N GLY A 221 -23.35 3.93 18.73
CA GLY A 221 -24.23 3.30 19.72
C GLY A 221 -23.49 2.54 20.83
N SER A 222 -22.20 2.82 21.02
CA SER A 222 -21.36 2.16 22.02
C SER A 222 -20.94 3.12 23.13
N HIS A 223 -20.59 2.57 24.28
CA HIS A 223 -20.21 3.32 25.48
C HIS A 223 -18.70 3.21 25.73
N MET A 224 -18.07 4.34 25.99
CA MET A 224 -16.65 4.39 26.32
C MET A 224 -16.45 4.45 27.83
N ILE A 225 -15.54 3.60 28.32
CA ILE A 225 -15.07 3.56 29.71
C ILE A 225 -13.58 3.90 29.69
N PHE A 226 -13.17 4.88 30.48
CA PHE A 226 -11.79 5.33 30.56
C PHE A 226 -11.15 4.81 31.86
N THR A 227 -9.97 4.20 31.77
CA THR A 227 -9.26 3.61 32.92
C THR A 227 -7.83 4.11 33.06
N GLY A 228 -7.24 3.97 34.25
CA GLY A 228 -5.81 4.23 34.45
C GLY A 228 -5.40 5.71 34.40
N ILE A 229 -6.34 6.64 34.63
CA ILE A 229 -6.05 8.08 34.71
C ILE A 229 -5.26 8.36 35.99
N LYS A 230 -4.01 8.81 35.85
CA LYS A 230 -3.20 9.30 36.97
C LYS A 230 -3.68 10.68 37.44
N PRO A 231 -3.53 11.05 38.72
CA PRO A 231 -3.97 12.34 39.23
C PRO A 231 -3.44 13.55 38.44
N GLU A 232 -2.18 13.50 38.00
CA GLU A 232 -1.55 14.57 37.23
C GLU A 232 -2.26 14.77 35.88
N VAL A 233 -2.64 13.66 35.23
CA VAL A 233 -3.37 13.65 33.97
C VAL A 233 -4.77 14.23 34.14
N ALA A 234 -5.48 13.83 35.19
CA ALA A 234 -6.81 14.36 35.50
C ALA A 234 -6.78 15.88 35.72
N MET A 235 -5.79 16.38 36.46
CA MET A 235 -5.59 17.82 36.69
C MET A 235 -5.33 18.57 35.38
N THR A 236 -4.50 18.02 34.50
CA THR A 236 -4.26 18.62 33.17
C THR A 236 -5.54 18.66 32.35
N MET A 237 -6.35 17.60 32.34
CA MET A 237 -7.62 17.57 31.60
C MET A 237 -8.59 18.64 32.09
N VAL A 238 -8.71 18.82 33.41
CA VAL A 238 -9.53 19.89 34.01
C VAL A 238 -9.00 21.26 33.65
N HIS A 239 -7.68 21.47 33.70
CA HIS A 239 -7.06 22.76 33.35
C HIS A 239 -7.26 23.13 31.87
N LEU A 240 -7.25 22.14 30.98
CA LEU A 240 -7.53 22.31 29.56
C LEU A 240 -9.02 22.56 29.26
N GLY A 241 -9.90 22.53 30.27
CA GLY A 241 -11.33 22.74 30.10
C GLY A 241 -12.03 21.59 29.38
N ILE A 242 -11.48 20.38 29.47
CA ILE A 242 -12.07 19.19 28.86
C ILE A 242 -13.29 18.78 29.68
N ASP A 243 -14.45 18.82 29.04
CA ASP A 243 -15.66 18.22 29.58
C ASP A 243 -15.75 16.75 29.15
N LEU A 244 -15.66 15.86 30.13
CA LEU A 244 -15.78 14.42 29.89
C LEU A 244 -17.25 13.99 29.73
N GLY A 245 -18.23 14.84 30.02
CA GLY A 245 -19.66 14.56 29.80
C GLY A 245 -20.08 13.19 30.35
N ASP A 246 -20.57 12.33 29.45
CA ASP A 246 -21.06 10.97 29.77
C ASP A 246 -19.94 9.89 29.79
N ILE A 247 -18.66 10.27 29.67
CA ILE A 247 -17.56 9.29 29.69
C ILE A 247 -17.46 8.70 31.09
N ILE A 248 -17.63 7.39 31.18
CA ILE A 248 -17.52 6.65 32.43
C ILE A 248 -16.04 6.46 32.75
N THR A 249 -15.62 6.75 33.98
CA THR A 249 -14.23 6.58 34.41
C THR A 249 -14.12 5.52 35.50
N ARG A 250 -13.06 4.71 35.47
CA ARG A 250 -12.68 3.77 36.54
C ARG A 250 -11.20 3.90 36.84
N ALA A 251 -10.78 3.57 38.07
CA ALA A 251 -9.39 3.77 38.46
C ALA A 251 -8.47 2.78 37.75
N THR A 252 -8.92 1.53 37.59
CA THR A 252 -8.14 0.44 37.02
C THR A 252 -8.83 -0.20 35.82
N LEU A 253 -8.05 -0.85 34.95
CA LEU A 253 -8.58 -1.65 33.86
C LEU A 253 -9.56 -2.73 34.38
N GLN A 254 -9.22 -3.38 35.48
CA GLN A 254 -10.05 -4.42 36.10
C GLN A 254 -11.44 -3.87 36.45
N GLU A 255 -11.52 -2.74 37.12
CA GLU A 255 -12.81 -2.08 37.45
C GLU A 255 -13.60 -1.71 36.19
N GLY A 256 -12.92 -1.34 35.10
CA GLY A 256 -13.56 -1.08 33.81
C GLY A 256 -14.20 -2.33 33.22
N VAL A 257 -13.51 -3.48 33.29
CA VAL A 257 -14.05 -4.77 32.84
C VAL A 257 -15.22 -5.20 33.72
N GLU A 258 -15.09 -5.11 35.04
CA GLU A 258 -16.15 -5.44 35.99
C GLU A 258 -17.41 -4.60 35.74
N TYR A 259 -17.24 -3.30 35.52
CA TYR A 259 -18.35 -2.41 35.19
C TYR A 259 -19.04 -2.79 33.87
N ALA A 260 -18.27 -3.05 32.81
CA ALA A 260 -18.83 -3.45 31.52
C ALA A 260 -19.58 -4.80 31.59
N LEU A 261 -19.14 -5.73 32.43
CA LEU A 261 -19.84 -6.99 32.67
C LEU A 261 -21.13 -6.78 33.47
N ASP A 262 -21.09 -5.95 34.51
CA ASP A 262 -22.25 -5.65 35.36
C ASP A 262 -23.39 -5.00 34.57
N GLU A 263 -23.09 -4.03 33.70
CA GLU A 263 -24.08 -3.41 32.79
C GLU A 263 -24.71 -4.42 31.81
N LYS A 264 -24.04 -5.55 31.55
CA LYS A 264 -24.61 -6.66 30.77
C LYS A 264 -25.40 -7.66 31.62
N GLY A 265 -25.50 -7.45 32.92
CA GLY A 265 -26.08 -8.40 33.88
C GLY A 265 -25.20 -9.62 34.14
N LEU A 266 -23.88 -9.50 33.93
CA LEU A 266 -22.90 -10.56 34.16
C LEU A 266 -22.06 -10.21 35.40
N ALA A 267 -21.78 -11.21 36.23
CA ALA A 267 -20.92 -11.04 37.40
C ALA A 267 -19.79 -12.08 37.41
N ILE A 268 -18.59 -11.66 37.81
CA ILE A 268 -17.47 -12.57 38.07
C ILE A 268 -17.63 -13.12 39.49
N VAL A 269 -17.82 -14.43 39.61
CA VAL A 269 -17.94 -15.10 40.91
C VAL A 269 -16.87 -16.17 41.07
N LYS A 270 -16.44 -16.40 42.32
CA LYS A 270 -15.53 -17.51 42.61
C LYS A 270 -16.23 -18.83 42.28
N LYS A 271 -15.56 -19.72 41.55
CA LYS A 271 -16.10 -21.04 41.16
C LYS A 271 -16.63 -21.83 42.37
N SER A 272 -15.98 -21.70 43.53
CA SER A 272 -16.42 -22.34 44.79
C SER A 272 -17.82 -21.90 45.25
N MET A 273 -18.24 -20.67 44.95
CA MET A 273 -19.56 -20.13 45.31
C MET A 273 -20.67 -20.64 44.38
N ILE A 274 -20.33 -21.09 43.17
CA ILE A 274 -21.29 -21.70 42.24
C ILE A 274 -21.56 -23.16 42.62
N ILE A 275 -20.51 -23.92 42.97
CA ILE A 275 -20.60 -25.37 43.20
C ILE A 275 -21.36 -25.72 44.48
N GLN A 276 -21.40 -24.84 45.49
CA GLN A 276 -22.15 -25.07 46.73
C GLN A 276 -23.68 -24.92 46.60
N ARG A 277 -24.20 -24.59 45.41
CA ARG A 277 -25.64 -24.44 45.12
C ARG A 277 -26.24 -25.58 44.29
N GLN A 278 -25.48 -26.63 44.00
CA GLN A 278 -25.99 -27.89 43.43
C GLN A 278 -25.99 -28.97 44.51
#